data_AF-A0A9X4APG5-F1
#
_entry.id   AF-A0A9X4APG5-F1
#
_cell.length_a   1.000
_cell.length_b   1.000
_cell.length_c   1.000
_cell.angle_alpha   90.00
_cell.angle_beta   90.00
_cell.angle_gamma   90.00
#
_symmetry.space_group_name_H-M   'P 1'
#
loop_
_entity.id
_entity.type
_entity.pdbx_description
1 polymer ?
#
loop_
_entity_poly.entity_id
_entity_poly.type
_entity_poly.pdbx_seq_one_letter_code
_entity_poly.pdbx_strand_id
1 'polypeptide(L)'
;MHARGLAVGALLGLAAACGARSTLFGPEAERRDPFCGDGLVDPGEACDDHNDVAVDACVPGCALARCGDGIVRAFVEACDDGNQVSGDGCTASCALPSCGNGIVEPGEVCDDGNGIDTDDCPSRCLPATCGDGFVQAGVEACDAGAANADSPAFLLLQGALARPVLPVTRPMPLVSFYDYGSASAHTGFEERGASKLFLYRDITPNGLLGLVTIHGVDKNVNGEIQPEARVEMSFFGLPTGTFVAVSDDTKAEFSLLDATTARGDFQFDGNTDGGALSGLLSPGAWVIDVVPSFLQGIDRWEWVDGSGETIVLDRTTTARIVARDVPSACRLDCTIPACGDKILDAGEVCDDGNVVDLDGCAADCRSTD
;
A
#
# COMPACT_ATOMS: atom_id res chain seq x y z
N MET A 1 -88.47 -45.94 -9.81
CA MET A 1 -89.94 -46.15 -9.97
C MET A 1 -90.60 -44.92 -9.35
N HIS A 2 -91.34 -44.01 -9.97
CA HIS A 2 -91.99 -43.81 -11.27
C HIS A 2 -91.65 -42.36 -11.69
N ALA A 3 -91.23 -42.04 -12.90
CA ALA A 3 -91.91 -42.15 -14.19
C ALA A 3 -93.08 -41.16 -14.38
N ARG A 4 -92.82 -40.20 -15.28
CA ARG A 4 -93.69 -39.67 -16.36
C ARG A 4 -94.64 -38.50 -16.09
N GLY A 5 -94.63 -37.58 -17.05
CA GLY A 5 -95.72 -36.64 -17.30
C GLY A 5 -95.39 -35.55 -18.33
N LEU A 6 -95.27 -35.93 -19.62
CA LEU A 6 -95.28 -35.02 -20.77
C LEU A 6 -96.70 -34.44 -20.99
N ALA A 7 -96.82 -33.16 -21.37
CA ALA A 7 -97.86 -32.57 -22.23
C ALA A 7 -97.43 -31.14 -22.62
N VAL A 8 -96.96 -30.85 -23.84
CA VAL A 8 -97.69 -30.52 -25.09
C VAL A 8 -98.67 -29.34 -24.94
N GLY A 9 -98.46 -28.28 -25.74
CA GLY A 9 -99.54 -27.33 -26.04
C GLY A 9 -99.16 -25.94 -26.55
N ALA A 10 -98.98 -25.82 -27.87
CA ALA A 10 -99.42 -24.74 -28.77
C ALA A 10 -99.05 -23.26 -28.55
N LEU A 11 -98.44 -22.69 -29.61
CA LEU A 11 -98.48 -21.26 -29.96
C LEU A 11 -99.92 -20.79 -30.22
N LEU A 12 -100.26 -19.56 -29.81
CA LEU A 12 -100.95 -18.55 -30.62
C LEU A 12 -101.05 -17.23 -29.84
N GLY A 13 -100.65 -16.14 -30.50
CA GLY A 13 -100.57 -14.81 -29.91
C GLY A 13 -101.90 -14.10 -29.75
N LEU A 14 -101.89 -13.02 -28.96
CA LEU A 14 -102.82 -11.90 -29.07
C LEU A 14 -102.15 -10.67 -28.46
N ALA A 15 -101.98 -9.65 -29.31
CA ALA A 15 -101.63 -8.31 -28.90
C ALA A 15 -102.78 -7.68 -28.12
N ALA A 16 -102.49 -7.05 -26.99
CA ALA A 16 -103.34 -6.02 -26.40
C ALA A 16 -102.44 -5.08 -25.60
N ALA A 17 -102.31 -3.85 -26.11
CA ALA A 17 -101.58 -2.77 -25.49
C ALA A 17 -102.16 -2.47 -24.10
N CYS A 18 -101.28 -2.42 -23.09
CA CYS A 18 -101.60 -1.91 -21.77
C CYS A 18 -100.68 -0.72 -21.50
N GLY A 19 -101.26 0.48 -21.47
CA GLY A 19 -100.60 1.67 -20.92
C GLY A 19 -100.44 1.47 -19.41
N ALA A 20 -99.22 1.14 -18.99
CA ALA A 20 -98.86 1.05 -17.59
C ALA A 20 -98.50 2.44 -17.06
N ARG A 21 -99.25 2.86 -16.05
CA ARG A 21 -98.99 4.03 -15.21
C ARG A 21 -97.64 3.92 -14.52
N SER A 22 -97.00 5.07 -14.45
CA SER A 22 -95.81 5.45 -13.72
C SER A 22 -95.75 4.93 -12.29
N THR A 23 -94.71 4.15 -11.99
CA THR A 23 -93.92 4.23 -10.76
C THR A 23 -92.47 3.90 -11.11
N LEU A 24 -91.75 4.86 -11.69
CA LEU A 24 -90.28 4.85 -11.73
C LEU A 24 -89.79 5.53 -10.45
N PHE A 25 -89.85 4.81 -9.33
CA PHE A 25 -88.86 4.99 -8.27
C PHE A 25 -87.78 3.95 -8.55
N GLY A 26 -86.83 4.29 -9.42
CA GLY A 26 -85.53 3.63 -9.39
C GLY A 26 -84.80 4.08 -8.13
N PRO A 27 -84.03 3.20 -7.46
CA PRO A 27 -83.19 3.65 -6.36
C PRO A 27 -82.28 4.74 -6.90
N GLU A 28 -82.19 5.84 -6.15
CA GLU A 28 -81.17 6.85 -6.34
C GLU A 28 -79.84 6.13 -6.49
N ALA A 29 -79.11 6.38 -7.58
CA ALA A 29 -77.74 5.94 -7.70
C ALA A 29 -77.03 6.37 -6.41
N GLU A 30 -76.54 5.41 -5.63
CA GLU A 30 -75.71 5.69 -4.47
C GLU A 30 -74.67 6.70 -4.93
N ARG A 31 -74.71 7.90 -4.33
CA ARG A 31 -73.64 8.87 -4.51
C ARG A 31 -72.41 8.20 -3.92
N ARG A 32 -71.59 7.58 -4.78
CA ARG A 32 -70.26 7.13 -4.42
C ARG A 32 -69.49 8.39 -4.08
N ASP A 33 -69.06 8.50 -2.83
CA ASP A 33 -68.18 9.58 -2.43
C ASP A 33 -66.84 9.35 -3.12
N PRO A 34 -66.37 10.27 -3.99
CA PRO A 34 -65.10 10.12 -4.68
C PRO A 34 -63.97 9.94 -3.67
N PHE A 35 -63.19 8.89 -3.83
CA PHE A 35 -62.00 8.68 -3.01
C PHE A 35 -60.91 7.98 -3.80
N CYS A 36 -59.67 8.38 -3.54
CA CYS A 36 -58.53 7.81 -4.22
C CYS A 36 -58.28 6.34 -3.84
N GLY A 37 -58.08 5.49 -4.83
CA GLY A 37 -57.82 4.07 -4.68
C GLY A 37 -59.07 3.20 -4.82
N ASP A 38 -60.11 3.72 -5.47
CA ASP A 38 -61.39 3.05 -5.60
C ASP A 38 -61.57 2.31 -6.94
N GLY A 39 -60.61 2.47 -7.85
CA GLY A 39 -60.54 1.89 -9.19
C GLY A 39 -61.16 2.74 -10.29
N LEU A 40 -61.70 3.93 -10.00
CA LEU A 40 -62.26 4.86 -10.99
C LEU A 40 -61.59 6.23 -10.86
N VAL A 41 -61.19 6.82 -12.00
CA VAL A 41 -60.67 8.20 -12.02
C VAL A 41 -61.84 9.19 -11.97
N ASP A 42 -62.05 9.80 -10.81
CA ASP A 42 -63.13 10.74 -10.56
C ASP A 42 -62.75 12.21 -10.91
N PRO A 43 -63.73 13.13 -11.02
CA PRO A 43 -63.45 14.53 -11.33
C PRO A 43 -62.55 15.21 -10.27
N GLY A 44 -61.32 15.54 -10.65
CA GLY A 44 -60.31 16.13 -9.77
C GLY A 44 -59.10 15.22 -9.53
N GLU A 45 -59.21 13.95 -9.91
CA GLU A 45 -58.14 12.96 -9.85
C GLU A 45 -57.35 12.93 -11.17
N ALA A 46 -56.03 12.76 -11.07
CA ALA A 46 -55.16 12.59 -12.23
C ALA A 46 -54.95 11.10 -12.59
N CYS A 47 -55.16 10.20 -11.63
CA CYS A 47 -55.07 8.75 -11.74
C CYS A 47 -55.90 8.10 -10.62
N ASP A 48 -56.16 6.79 -10.74
CA ASP A 48 -56.62 5.92 -9.66
C ASP A 48 -56.17 4.49 -10.01
N ASP A 49 -55.50 3.80 -9.10
CA ASP A 49 -54.94 2.47 -9.31
C ASP A 49 -55.46 1.42 -8.30
N HIS A 50 -56.64 1.68 -7.72
CA HIS A 50 -57.35 0.79 -6.80
C HIS A 50 -56.62 0.50 -5.48
N ASN A 51 -55.68 1.36 -5.07
CA ASN A 51 -55.02 1.28 -3.77
C ASN A 51 -54.59 2.69 -3.25
N ASP A 52 -54.00 2.75 -2.04
CA ASP A 52 -53.50 3.99 -1.41
C ASP A 52 -51.99 3.88 -1.09
N VAL A 53 -51.23 3.24 -1.99
CA VAL A 53 -49.79 3.00 -1.84
C VAL A 53 -49.02 4.15 -2.47
N ALA A 54 -48.15 4.79 -1.68
CA ALA A 54 -47.40 5.96 -2.14
C ALA A 54 -46.30 5.67 -3.17
N VAL A 55 -45.83 4.42 -3.29
CA VAL A 55 -44.58 4.10 -4.00
C VAL A 55 -44.78 3.59 -5.43
N ASP A 56 -45.97 3.74 -6.02
CA ASP A 56 -46.28 3.30 -7.38
C ASP A 56 -46.53 4.46 -8.34
N ALA A 57 -47.42 4.31 -9.32
CA ALA A 57 -47.68 5.34 -10.32
C ALA A 57 -48.75 6.35 -9.88
N CYS A 58 -49.56 6.02 -8.87
CA CYS A 58 -50.62 6.88 -8.36
C CYS A 58 -50.46 7.08 -6.85
N VAL A 59 -49.94 8.25 -6.46
CA VAL A 59 -49.66 8.53 -5.05
C VAL A 59 -50.93 8.97 -4.31
N PRO A 60 -50.96 8.88 -2.96
CA PRO A 60 -52.07 9.34 -2.13
C PRO A 60 -52.59 10.73 -2.53
N GLY A 61 -53.90 10.84 -2.68
CA GLY A 61 -54.56 12.03 -3.24
C GLY A 61 -54.70 12.02 -4.76
N CYS A 62 -54.47 10.89 -5.41
CA CYS A 62 -54.74 10.63 -6.82
C CYS A 62 -53.99 11.57 -7.76
N ALA A 63 -52.72 11.82 -7.39
CA ALA A 63 -51.76 12.53 -8.20
C ALA A 63 -50.83 11.52 -8.90
N LEU A 64 -50.40 11.88 -10.11
CA LEU A 64 -49.39 11.09 -10.80
C LEU A 64 -48.05 11.25 -10.08
N ALA A 65 -47.43 10.12 -9.77
CA ALA A 65 -46.09 10.08 -9.19
C ALA A 65 -45.08 10.72 -10.16
N ARG A 66 -44.18 11.56 -9.63
CA ARG A 66 -43.19 12.30 -10.42
C ARG A 66 -41.89 12.42 -9.65
N CYS A 67 -40.78 12.42 -10.38
CA CYS A 67 -39.50 12.76 -9.79
C CYS A 67 -39.55 14.15 -9.14
N GLY A 68 -39.11 14.25 -7.89
CA GLY A 68 -39.09 15.45 -7.08
C GLY A 68 -40.38 15.70 -6.29
N ASP A 69 -41.21 14.68 -6.05
CA ASP A 69 -42.40 14.79 -5.20
C ASP A 69 -42.17 14.35 -3.74
N GLY A 70 -40.94 13.91 -3.43
CA GLY A 70 -40.51 13.45 -2.12
C GLY A 70 -40.82 11.99 -1.84
N ILE A 71 -41.28 11.21 -2.83
CA ILE A 71 -41.71 9.83 -2.66
C ILE A 71 -40.97 8.89 -3.62
N VAL A 72 -40.02 8.12 -3.08
CA VAL A 72 -39.26 7.13 -3.88
C VAL A 72 -40.14 5.98 -4.38
N ARG A 73 -40.34 5.93 -5.69
CA ARG A 73 -41.05 4.89 -6.44
C ARG A 73 -40.19 3.65 -6.60
N ALA A 74 -40.67 2.55 -6.01
CA ALA A 74 -39.93 1.29 -6.03
C ALA A 74 -39.69 0.80 -7.47
N PHE A 75 -38.44 0.47 -7.79
CA PHE A 75 -37.99 -0.04 -9.10
C PHE A 75 -38.14 0.93 -10.28
N VAL A 76 -38.56 2.17 -10.06
CA VAL A 76 -38.64 3.22 -11.10
C VAL A 76 -37.56 4.26 -10.89
N GLU A 77 -37.34 4.68 -9.66
CA GLU A 77 -36.32 5.67 -9.33
C GLU A 77 -35.42 5.21 -8.19
N ALA A 78 -34.21 5.76 -8.16
CA ALA A 78 -33.19 5.35 -7.21
C ALA A 78 -33.13 6.28 -5.98
N CYS A 79 -33.63 7.51 -6.11
CA CYS A 79 -33.78 8.51 -5.06
C CYS A 79 -34.89 9.50 -5.40
N ASP A 80 -35.30 10.32 -4.44
CA ASP A 80 -36.14 11.51 -4.63
C ASP A 80 -35.85 12.46 -3.44
N ASP A 81 -35.39 13.68 -3.72
CA ASP A 81 -35.04 14.70 -2.72
C ASP A 81 -36.08 15.83 -2.63
N GLY A 82 -37.27 15.62 -3.21
CA GLY A 82 -38.40 16.53 -3.12
C GLY A 82 -38.36 17.68 -4.10
N ASN A 83 -37.44 17.68 -5.08
CA ASN A 83 -37.48 18.62 -6.21
C ASN A 83 -36.78 18.05 -7.47
N GLN A 84 -36.65 18.85 -8.54
CA GLN A 84 -36.04 18.44 -9.83
C GLN A 84 -34.77 19.24 -10.13
N VAL A 85 -34.07 19.68 -9.09
CA VAL A 85 -32.74 20.28 -9.18
C VAL A 85 -31.73 19.14 -9.05
N SER A 86 -30.63 19.22 -9.78
CA SER A 86 -29.51 18.29 -9.62
C SER A 86 -28.48 18.89 -8.67
N GLY A 87 -27.78 18.05 -7.92
CA GLY A 87 -26.70 18.47 -7.01
C GLY A 87 -27.14 18.80 -5.59
N ASP A 88 -28.37 18.46 -5.19
CA ASP A 88 -28.89 18.61 -3.83
C ASP A 88 -29.36 17.30 -3.17
N GLY A 89 -29.06 16.16 -3.79
CA GLY A 89 -29.22 14.83 -3.19
C GLY A 89 -29.67 13.77 -4.19
N CYS A 90 -30.39 14.18 -5.22
CA CYS A 90 -30.82 13.36 -6.33
C CYS A 90 -30.62 14.13 -7.64
N THR A 91 -30.50 13.42 -8.76
CA THR A 91 -30.50 14.10 -10.07
C THR A 91 -31.93 14.52 -10.44
N ALA A 92 -32.09 15.50 -11.33
CA ALA A 92 -33.40 15.90 -11.85
C ALA A 92 -34.21 14.79 -12.56
N SER A 93 -33.60 13.62 -12.81
CA SER A 93 -34.25 12.43 -13.37
C SER A 93 -34.44 11.30 -12.35
N CYS A 94 -34.24 11.59 -11.08
CA CYS A 94 -34.36 10.67 -9.95
C CYS A 94 -33.42 9.46 -10.00
N ALA A 95 -32.26 9.66 -10.64
CA ALA A 95 -31.11 8.79 -10.54
C ALA A 95 -30.20 9.24 -9.39
N LEU A 96 -29.48 8.28 -8.79
CA LEU A 96 -28.49 8.58 -7.77
C LEU A 96 -27.35 9.43 -8.36
N PRO A 97 -26.77 10.30 -7.53
CA PRO A 97 -25.54 11.01 -7.86
C PRO A 97 -24.46 10.08 -8.41
N SER A 98 -23.68 10.58 -9.37
CA SER A 98 -22.60 9.81 -9.99
C SER A 98 -21.46 10.69 -10.46
N CYS A 99 -20.27 10.38 -10.00
CA CYS A 99 -19.05 11.03 -10.44
C CYS A 99 -18.82 10.93 -11.95
N GLY A 100 -18.42 12.05 -12.55
CA GLY A 100 -18.13 12.20 -13.98
C GLY A 100 -19.33 12.66 -14.81
N ASN A 101 -20.37 13.20 -14.18
CA ASN A 101 -21.58 13.67 -14.87
C ASN A 101 -21.59 15.19 -15.15
N GLY A 102 -20.57 15.90 -14.66
CA GLY A 102 -20.34 17.34 -14.82
C GLY A 102 -21.01 18.19 -13.75
N ILE A 103 -21.55 17.58 -12.69
CA ILE A 103 -22.24 18.23 -11.58
C ILE A 103 -21.56 17.80 -10.30
N VAL A 104 -21.07 18.76 -9.51
CA VAL A 104 -20.50 18.46 -8.19
C VAL A 104 -21.64 18.23 -7.21
N GLU A 105 -21.85 16.99 -6.81
CA GLU A 105 -22.92 16.57 -5.91
C GLU A 105 -22.46 16.47 -4.45
N PRO A 106 -23.36 16.43 -3.45
CA PRO A 106 -22.97 16.34 -2.05
C PRO A 106 -22.11 15.10 -1.76
N GLY A 107 -20.84 15.32 -1.37
CA GLY A 107 -19.86 14.26 -1.12
C GLY A 107 -18.73 14.23 -2.15
N GLU A 108 -18.90 14.93 -3.27
CA GLU A 108 -17.87 15.13 -4.29
C GLU A 108 -17.11 16.43 -4.03
N VAL A 109 -15.81 16.43 -4.32
CA VAL A 109 -14.95 17.61 -4.21
C VAL A 109 -14.74 18.27 -5.58
N CYS A 110 -14.82 17.46 -6.64
CA CYS A 110 -14.72 17.85 -8.03
C CYS A 110 -15.63 16.94 -8.87
N ASP A 111 -16.00 17.38 -10.06
CA ASP A 111 -16.57 16.56 -11.13
C ASP A 111 -16.28 17.29 -12.44
N ASP A 112 -15.56 16.65 -13.36
CA ASP A 112 -15.15 17.24 -14.62
C ASP A 112 -15.94 16.73 -15.85
N GLY A 113 -16.99 15.97 -15.60
CA GLY A 113 -17.88 15.43 -16.62
C GLY A 113 -17.32 14.27 -17.42
N ASN A 114 -16.28 13.58 -16.91
CA ASN A 114 -15.75 12.40 -17.56
C ASN A 114 -15.30 11.31 -16.55
N GLY A 115 -14.79 10.18 -17.05
CA GLY A 115 -14.35 9.05 -16.23
C GLY A 115 -12.85 8.73 -16.42
N ILE A 116 -12.04 9.75 -16.67
CA ILE A 116 -10.59 9.63 -16.90
C ILE A 116 -9.92 9.86 -15.56
N ASP A 117 -9.20 8.86 -15.06
CA ASP A 117 -8.59 8.97 -13.74
C ASP A 117 -7.26 9.75 -13.72
N THR A 118 -6.73 10.12 -14.89
CA THR A 118 -5.38 10.71 -15.05
C THR A 118 -5.40 12.23 -15.24
N ASP A 119 -6.52 12.89 -14.95
CA ASP A 119 -6.67 14.33 -14.97
C ASP A 119 -6.90 14.89 -13.56
N ASP A 120 -7.28 16.16 -13.45
CA ASP A 120 -7.43 16.86 -12.18
C ASP A 120 -8.59 16.31 -11.32
N CYS A 121 -9.54 15.57 -11.92
CA CYS A 121 -10.68 14.99 -11.22
C CYS A 121 -10.96 13.53 -11.62
N PRO A 122 -10.29 12.57 -10.95
CA PRO A 122 -10.50 11.16 -11.20
C PRO A 122 -11.93 10.71 -10.92
N SER A 123 -12.32 9.54 -11.44
CA SER A 123 -13.69 8.98 -11.33
C SER A 123 -14.18 8.65 -9.91
N ARG A 124 -13.36 8.94 -8.90
CA ARG A 124 -13.71 8.92 -7.47
C ARG A 124 -14.17 10.28 -6.93
N CYS A 125 -14.14 11.34 -7.74
CA CYS A 125 -14.55 12.72 -7.41
C CYS A 125 -13.88 13.28 -6.15
N LEU A 126 -12.63 12.85 -5.96
CA LEU A 126 -11.68 13.41 -5.02
C LEU A 126 -10.57 14.07 -5.83
N PRO A 127 -9.91 15.12 -5.32
CA PRO A 127 -8.81 15.75 -6.04
C PRO A 127 -7.74 14.71 -6.37
N ALA A 128 -7.21 14.79 -7.59
CA ALA A 128 -6.06 14.00 -7.97
C ALA A 128 -4.87 14.37 -7.07
N THR A 129 -4.23 13.36 -6.46
CA THR A 129 -3.14 13.57 -5.51
C THR A 129 -2.12 12.47 -5.63
N CYS A 130 -0.83 12.83 -5.56
CA CYS A 130 0.25 11.85 -5.46
C CYS A 130 -0.02 10.77 -4.39
N GLY A 131 0.06 9.51 -4.82
CA GLY A 131 -0.23 8.33 -4.03
C GLY A 131 -1.68 7.84 -4.14
N ASP A 132 -2.46 8.35 -5.10
CA ASP A 132 -3.81 7.87 -5.34
C ASP A 132 -3.92 6.72 -6.36
N GLY A 133 -2.79 6.37 -6.99
CA GLY A 133 -2.67 5.28 -7.93
C GLY A 133 -2.88 5.67 -9.39
N PHE A 134 -3.07 6.96 -9.69
CA PHE A 134 -3.23 7.45 -11.06
C PHE A 134 -2.15 8.46 -11.40
N VAL A 135 -1.46 8.27 -12.53
CA VAL A 135 -0.43 9.21 -12.98
C VAL A 135 -1.07 10.36 -13.77
N GLN A 136 -1.00 11.57 -13.21
CA GLN A 136 -1.40 12.81 -13.84
C GLN A 136 -0.33 13.32 -14.79
N ALA A 137 -0.66 13.32 -16.09
CA ALA A 137 0.28 13.69 -17.13
C ALA A 137 0.78 15.13 -16.99
N GLY A 138 2.08 15.30 -16.77
CA GLY A 138 2.73 16.61 -16.66
C GLY A 138 2.65 17.25 -15.27
N VAL A 139 1.97 16.61 -14.31
CA VAL A 139 1.98 16.99 -12.88
C VAL A 139 2.94 16.09 -12.13
N GLU A 140 2.90 14.79 -12.39
CA GLU A 140 3.76 13.81 -11.74
C GLU A 140 4.40 12.82 -12.72
N ALA A 141 5.51 12.21 -12.31
CA ALA A 141 6.29 11.31 -13.16
C ALA A 141 5.88 9.84 -12.97
N CYS A 142 5.29 9.52 -11.81
CA CYS A 142 4.83 8.19 -11.43
C CYS A 142 3.77 8.31 -10.33
N ASP A 143 3.01 7.24 -10.11
CA ASP A 143 2.14 7.09 -8.95
C ASP A 143 1.92 5.58 -8.75
N ALA A 144 2.56 5.01 -7.73
CA ALA A 144 2.39 3.61 -7.34
C ALA A 144 1.37 3.46 -6.19
N GLY A 145 0.58 4.50 -5.92
CA GLY A 145 -0.40 4.57 -4.86
C GLY A 145 0.24 4.42 -3.49
N ALA A 146 -0.33 3.51 -2.69
CA ALA A 146 0.22 3.13 -1.39
C ALA A 146 1.62 2.48 -1.45
N ALA A 147 2.14 2.16 -2.65
CA ALA A 147 3.49 1.64 -2.82
C ALA A 147 4.55 2.73 -3.09
N ASN A 148 4.16 4.01 -3.15
CA ASN A 148 5.12 5.13 -3.13
C ASN A 148 5.99 5.05 -1.88
N ALA A 149 7.30 5.24 -2.03
CA ALA A 149 8.23 5.14 -0.90
C ALA A 149 9.55 5.86 -1.15
N ASP A 150 10.10 6.44 -0.07
CA ASP A 150 11.49 6.94 -0.01
C ASP A 150 12.36 5.89 0.69
N SER A 151 12.20 4.62 0.31
CA SER A 151 12.84 3.51 1.02
C SER A 151 14.32 3.44 0.65
N PRO A 152 15.25 3.50 1.63
CA PRO A 152 16.67 3.31 1.34
C PRO A 152 16.95 1.86 0.93
N ALA A 153 18.00 1.65 0.15
CA ALA A 153 18.48 0.32 -0.24
C ALA A 153 18.78 -0.58 0.99
N PHE A 154 19.31 0.02 2.06
CA PHE A 154 19.62 -0.68 3.31
C PHE A 154 19.05 0.02 4.54
N LEU A 155 18.47 -0.77 5.43
CA LEU A 155 17.90 -0.29 6.69
C LEU A 155 18.44 -1.13 7.85
N LEU A 156 18.98 -0.45 8.86
CA LEU A 156 19.39 -1.04 10.13
C LEU A 156 18.27 -0.88 11.16
N LEU A 157 17.85 -1.99 11.76
CA LEU A 157 16.78 -2.07 12.74
C LEU A 157 17.29 -2.69 14.05
N GLN A 158 16.96 -2.10 15.20
CA GLN A 158 17.22 -2.69 16.51
C GLN A 158 16.29 -2.09 17.58
N GLY A 159 15.28 -2.83 18.01
CA GLY A 159 14.26 -2.30 18.93
C GLY A 159 13.54 -1.09 18.31
N ALA A 160 13.75 0.10 18.89
CA ALA A 160 13.22 1.37 18.37
C ALA A 160 14.14 2.06 17.34
N LEU A 161 15.37 1.58 17.16
CA LEU A 161 16.29 2.08 16.14
C LEU A 161 15.79 1.65 14.76
N ALA A 162 15.59 2.61 13.86
CA ALA A 162 15.39 2.39 12.44
C ALA A 162 16.15 3.47 11.66
N ARG A 163 17.26 3.10 11.01
CA ARG A 163 18.17 4.03 10.33
C ARG A 163 18.49 3.56 8.91
N PRO A 164 18.33 4.42 7.88
CA PRO A 164 18.99 4.23 6.61
C PRO A 164 20.49 4.12 6.83
N VAL A 165 21.15 3.18 6.16
CA VAL A 165 22.60 2.99 6.29
C VAL A 165 23.26 2.85 4.93
N LEU A 166 24.46 3.37 4.81
CA LEU A 166 25.30 3.28 3.62
C LEU A 166 26.40 2.24 3.83
N PRO A 167 26.73 1.44 2.82
CA PRO A 167 27.91 0.57 2.88
C PRO A 167 29.19 1.42 2.86
N VAL A 168 30.22 0.94 3.55
CA VAL A 168 31.58 1.44 3.37
C VAL A 168 32.08 1.01 1.98
N THR A 169 32.44 1.98 1.15
CA THR A 169 32.87 1.76 -0.23
C THR A 169 34.39 1.88 -0.38
N ARG A 170 34.99 0.93 -1.11
CA ARG A 170 36.42 0.96 -1.46
C ARG A 170 36.65 0.31 -2.83
N PRO A 171 37.61 0.80 -3.64
CA PRO A 171 37.97 0.23 -4.95
C PRO A 171 38.87 -1.00 -4.82
N MET A 172 38.48 -1.96 -3.99
CA MET A 172 39.19 -3.22 -3.82
C MET A 172 38.28 -4.33 -3.29
N PRO A 173 38.63 -5.61 -3.54
CA PRO A 173 37.93 -6.74 -2.95
C PRO A 173 37.93 -6.69 -1.43
N LEU A 174 36.84 -7.16 -0.82
CA LEU A 174 36.66 -7.21 0.63
C LEU A 174 37.87 -7.87 1.34
N VAL A 175 38.36 -8.98 0.79
CA VAL A 175 39.51 -9.71 1.34
C VAL A 175 40.78 -8.86 1.36
N SER A 176 40.96 -8.01 0.35
CA SER A 176 42.09 -7.07 0.28
C SER A 176 41.92 -5.91 1.26
N PHE A 177 40.70 -5.41 1.44
CA PHE A 177 40.41 -4.36 2.42
C PHE A 177 40.59 -4.82 3.86
N TYR A 178 40.18 -6.05 4.18
CA TYR A 178 40.41 -6.64 5.50
C TYR A 178 41.92 -6.79 5.79
N ASP A 179 42.75 -6.84 4.75
CA ASP A 179 44.21 -6.97 4.76
C ASP A 179 44.72 -8.22 5.50
N TYR A 180 44.54 -9.38 4.86
CA TYR A 180 44.99 -10.71 5.31
C TYR A 180 46.53 -10.87 5.48
N GLY A 181 47.31 -9.79 5.37
CA GLY A 181 48.78 -9.82 5.43
C GLY A 181 49.37 -9.99 6.84
N SER A 182 48.60 -9.67 7.88
CA SER A 182 48.91 -9.91 9.29
C SER A 182 47.74 -10.62 9.94
N ALA A 183 47.95 -11.36 11.02
CA ALA A 183 46.91 -12.07 11.79
C ALA A 183 45.96 -11.09 12.56
N SER A 184 45.46 -10.08 11.86
CA SER A 184 44.59 -9.00 12.33
C SER A 184 43.98 -8.26 11.15
N ALA A 185 42.72 -7.86 11.28
CA ALA A 185 42.12 -6.81 10.46
C ALA A 185 42.93 -5.50 10.54
N HIS A 186 43.09 -4.81 9.39
CA HIS A 186 43.66 -3.45 9.33
C HIS A 186 42.76 -2.50 8.51
N THR A 187 41.48 -2.50 8.85
CA THR A 187 40.44 -1.70 8.19
C THR A 187 40.47 -0.22 8.57
N GLY A 188 41.12 0.13 9.68
CA GLY A 188 41.10 1.47 10.27
C GLY A 188 39.88 1.72 11.18
N PHE A 189 39.05 0.69 11.38
CA PHE A 189 37.90 0.73 12.29
C PHE A 189 38.15 -0.03 13.60
N GLU A 190 39.34 -0.59 13.79
CA GLU A 190 39.72 -1.31 15.00
C GLU A 190 39.78 -0.36 16.20
N GLU A 191 39.13 -0.74 17.29
CA GLU A 191 39.11 0.06 18.50
C GLU A 191 39.03 -0.83 19.74
N ARG A 192 39.84 -0.49 20.76
CA ARG A 192 39.89 -1.25 22.01
C ARG A 192 38.53 -1.27 22.70
N GLY A 193 38.06 -2.47 23.03
CA GLY A 193 36.78 -2.72 23.70
C GLY A 193 35.54 -2.57 22.82
N ALA A 194 35.70 -2.31 21.52
CA ALA A 194 34.59 -2.15 20.59
C ALA A 194 34.45 -3.37 19.69
N SER A 195 33.20 -3.71 19.37
CA SER A 195 32.85 -4.53 18.22
C SER A 195 32.16 -3.65 17.20
N LYS A 196 32.56 -3.76 15.94
CA LYS A 196 31.99 -2.97 14.85
C LYS A 196 31.42 -3.88 13.78
N LEU A 197 30.27 -3.48 13.22
CA LEU A 197 29.54 -4.18 12.17
C LEU A 197 29.25 -3.19 11.04
N PHE A 198 29.46 -3.58 9.79
CA PHE A 198 29.14 -2.71 8.65
C PHE A 198 28.98 -3.46 7.35
N LEU A 199 28.20 -2.89 6.44
CA LEU A 199 28.18 -3.34 5.05
C LEU A 199 29.43 -2.83 4.33
N TYR A 200 30.03 -3.67 3.52
CA TYR A 200 31.18 -3.33 2.70
C TYR A 200 30.86 -3.55 1.23
N ARG A 201 31.12 -2.56 0.39
CA ARG A 201 30.90 -2.62 -1.04
C ARG A 201 32.22 -2.45 -1.79
N ASP A 202 32.57 -3.49 -2.54
CA ASP A 202 33.64 -3.43 -3.54
C ASP A 202 33.10 -2.78 -4.82
N ILE A 203 33.72 -1.66 -5.23
CA ILE A 203 33.33 -0.91 -6.44
C ILE A 203 34.17 -1.26 -7.68
N THR A 204 35.03 -2.28 -7.59
CA THR A 204 35.72 -2.80 -8.78
C THR A 204 34.74 -3.55 -9.69
N PRO A 205 35.10 -3.80 -10.98
CA PRO A 205 34.24 -4.56 -11.87
C PRO A 205 33.94 -5.98 -11.31
N ASN A 206 32.66 -6.30 -11.13
CA ASN A 206 32.15 -7.51 -10.45
C ASN A 206 32.40 -7.57 -8.93
N GLY A 207 32.64 -6.41 -8.30
CA GLY A 207 32.71 -6.28 -6.87
C GLY A 207 31.42 -6.77 -6.19
N LEU A 208 31.58 -7.35 -5.01
CA LEU A 208 30.49 -7.94 -4.24
C LEU A 208 30.15 -7.06 -3.04
N LEU A 209 28.90 -7.14 -2.59
CA LEU A 209 28.49 -6.65 -1.28
C LEU A 209 28.83 -7.71 -0.22
N GLY A 210 29.32 -7.23 0.92
CA GLY A 210 29.62 -8.06 2.08
C GLY A 210 29.17 -7.41 3.38
N LEU A 211 29.24 -8.21 4.44
CA LEU A 211 28.99 -7.80 5.82
C LEU A 211 30.23 -8.14 6.63
N VAL A 212 30.82 -7.13 7.25
CA VAL A 212 32.08 -7.25 7.99
C VAL A 212 31.80 -7.07 9.47
N THR A 213 32.39 -7.94 10.29
CA THR A 213 32.46 -7.79 11.74
C THR A 213 33.91 -7.71 12.18
N ILE A 214 34.21 -6.76 13.06
CA ILE A 214 35.55 -6.54 13.59
C ILE A 214 35.42 -6.34 15.08
N HIS A 215 36.38 -6.85 15.82
CA HIS A 215 36.36 -6.83 17.25
C HIS A 215 37.72 -6.43 17.80
N GLY A 216 37.74 -5.44 18.69
CA GLY A 216 38.95 -5.00 19.36
C GLY A 216 39.97 -4.33 18.43
N VAL A 217 41.23 -4.43 18.86
CA VAL A 217 42.40 -3.87 18.17
C VAL A 217 43.63 -4.72 18.47
N ASP A 218 44.44 -4.99 17.45
CA ASP A 218 45.72 -5.69 17.60
C ASP A 218 46.70 -4.82 18.38
N LYS A 219 47.07 -3.69 17.79
CA LYS A 219 47.91 -2.71 18.46
C LYS A 219 47.54 -1.30 18.02
N ASN A 220 47.05 -0.49 18.94
CA ASN A 220 46.73 0.89 18.62
C ASN A 220 47.99 1.75 18.45
N VAL A 221 47.82 3.02 18.04
CA VAL A 221 48.92 3.99 17.84
C VAL A 221 49.78 4.23 19.09
N ASN A 222 49.26 3.91 20.28
CA ASN A 222 49.96 4.03 21.56
C ASN A 222 50.65 2.72 21.98
N GLY A 223 50.51 1.65 21.20
CA GLY A 223 51.06 0.34 21.48
C GLY A 223 50.21 -0.52 22.43
N GLU A 224 48.97 -0.14 22.68
CA GLU A 224 48.03 -0.88 23.52
C GLU A 224 47.34 -1.98 22.70
N ILE A 225 47.19 -3.15 23.31
CA ILE A 225 46.55 -4.32 22.71
C ILE A 225 45.16 -4.53 23.31
N GLN A 226 44.30 -5.23 22.58
CA GLN A 226 43.02 -5.70 23.09
C GLN A 226 43.27 -6.69 24.26
N PRO A 227 42.68 -6.46 25.44
CA PRO A 227 42.67 -7.46 26.51
C PRO A 227 41.91 -8.70 26.07
N GLU A 228 42.18 -9.83 26.74
CA GLU A 228 41.41 -11.07 26.55
C GLU A 228 39.91 -10.77 26.50
N ALA A 229 39.32 -11.15 25.37
CA ALA A 229 37.93 -10.96 25.05
C ALA A 229 37.38 -12.26 24.45
N ARG A 230 36.06 -12.37 24.38
CA ARG A 230 35.40 -13.48 23.68
C ARG A 230 34.06 -13.00 23.14
N VAL A 231 33.85 -13.21 21.85
CA VAL A 231 32.63 -12.80 21.16
C VAL A 231 32.09 -13.99 20.39
N GLU A 232 30.82 -14.29 20.60
CA GLU A 232 30.09 -15.18 19.70
C GLU A 232 29.06 -14.34 18.94
N MET A 233 29.00 -14.48 17.63
CA MET A 233 28.07 -13.73 16.79
C MET A 233 27.42 -14.67 15.77
N SER A 234 26.10 -14.70 15.75
CA SER A 234 25.34 -15.55 14.82
C SER A 234 24.62 -14.70 13.79
N PHE A 235 24.66 -15.13 12.54
CA PHE A 235 24.07 -14.46 11.39
C PHE A 235 23.03 -15.37 10.79
N PHE A 236 21.78 -14.93 10.71
CA PHE A 236 20.66 -15.71 10.18
C PHE A 236 20.02 -15.02 8.98
N GLY A 237 19.45 -15.82 8.07
CA GLY A 237 18.74 -15.30 6.90
C GLY A 237 19.67 -14.92 5.74
N LEU A 238 20.87 -15.51 5.69
CA LEU A 238 21.84 -15.22 4.63
C LEU A 238 21.27 -15.57 3.25
N PRO A 239 21.38 -14.68 2.25
CA PRO A 239 20.90 -14.95 0.90
C PRO A 239 21.73 -16.03 0.21
N THR A 240 21.12 -16.73 -0.75
CA THR A 240 21.81 -17.73 -1.58
C THR A 240 23.03 -17.13 -2.26
N GLY A 241 24.17 -17.84 -2.19
CA GLY A 241 25.43 -17.37 -2.75
C GLY A 241 26.33 -16.66 -1.74
N THR A 242 25.85 -16.41 -0.51
CA THR A 242 26.69 -15.90 0.59
C THR A 242 27.76 -16.92 0.96
N PHE A 243 28.99 -16.44 1.18
CA PHE A 243 30.11 -17.24 1.65
C PHE A 243 30.95 -16.45 2.66
N VAL A 244 31.68 -17.16 3.53
CA VAL A 244 32.70 -16.54 4.39
C VAL A 244 33.90 -16.18 3.52
N ALA A 245 34.13 -14.87 3.36
CA ALA A 245 35.24 -14.34 2.59
C ALA A 245 36.54 -14.33 3.39
N VAL A 246 36.47 -13.99 4.68
CA VAL A 246 37.62 -13.89 5.59
C VAL A 246 37.24 -14.35 6.99
N SER A 247 38.19 -15.00 7.66
CA SER A 247 38.21 -15.29 9.11
C SER A 247 39.64 -15.01 9.58
N ASP A 248 39.81 -14.28 10.70
CA ASP A 248 41.08 -13.66 11.09
C ASP A 248 42.18 -14.67 11.46
N ASP A 249 41.91 -15.69 12.28
CA ASP A 249 42.93 -16.65 12.70
C ASP A 249 42.77 -18.04 12.05
N THR A 250 41.62 -18.66 12.24
CA THR A 250 41.32 -19.98 11.68
C THR A 250 40.00 -19.98 10.94
N LYS A 251 39.89 -20.81 9.90
CA LYS A 251 38.62 -21.04 9.20
C LYS A 251 37.50 -21.61 10.09
N ALA A 252 37.81 -21.96 11.33
CA ALA A 252 36.86 -22.49 12.28
C ALA A 252 36.19 -21.40 13.13
N GLU A 253 36.84 -20.23 13.34
CA GLU A 253 36.22 -19.13 14.09
C GLU A 253 35.00 -18.60 13.36
N PHE A 254 35.09 -18.34 12.05
CA PHE A 254 33.95 -17.91 11.26
C PHE A 254 33.60 -18.91 10.16
N SER A 255 32.43 -19.52 10.28
CA SER A 255 31.98 -20.54 9.32
C SER A 255 30.49 -20.47 9.04
N LEU A 256 30.10 -20.98 7.87
CA LEU A 256 28.71 -21.31 7.56
C LEU A 256 28.32 -22.58 8.29
N LEU A 257 27.21 -22.54 9.02
CA LEU A 257 26.60 -23.72 9.62
C LEU A 257 25.67 -24.43 8.63
N ASP A 258 25.00 -23.63 7.80
CA ASP A 258 24.14 -24.08 6.70
C ASP A 258 24.08 -22.99 5.61
N ALA A 259 23.22 -23.16 4.61
CA ALA A 259 23.11 -22.24 3.47
C ALA A 259 22.61 -20.83 3.85
N THR A 260 22.02 -20.67 5.03
CA THR A 260 21.34 -19.43 5.49
C THR A 260 21.87 -18.91 6.83
N THR A 261 22.83 -19.62 7.43
CA THR A 261 23.31 -19.34 8.78
C THR A 261 24.84 -19.37 8.84
N ALA A 262 25.44 -18.35 9.44
CA ALA A 262 26.85 -18.32 9.80
C ALA A 262 27.04 -18.09 11.30
N ARG A 263 28.18 -18.52 11.84
CA ARG A 263 28.57 -18.26 13.23
C ARG A 263 30.04 -17.92 13.32
N GLY A 264 30.31 -16.82 14.01
CA GLY A 264 31.61 -16.43 14.54
C GLY A 264 31.76 -16.85 16.00
N ASP A 265 32.88 -17.46 16.37
CA ASP A 265 33.36 -17.69 17.75
C ASP A 265 34.79 -17.18 17.83
N PHE A 266 34.91 -15.93 18.29
CA PHE A 266 36.13 -15.12 18.25
C PHE A 266 36.77 -15.05 19.63
N GLN A 267 38.06 -15.36 19.70
CA GLN A 267 38.85 -15.40 20.95
C GLN A 267 40.12 -14.59 20.78
N PHE A 268 40.29 -13.60 21.67
CA PHE A 268 41.28 -12.55 21.50
C PHE A 268 42.49 -12.87 22.36
N ASP A 269 43.58 -13.30 21.72
CA ASP A 269 44.85 -13.60 22.37
C ASP A 269 45.83 -12.41 22.24
N GLY A 270 45.30 -11.20 22.40
CA GLY A 270 46.06 -9.95 22.28
C GLY A 270 46.15 -9.40 20.86
N ASN A 271 45.25 -9.80 19.96
CA ASN A 271 45.10 -9.31 18.58
C ASN A 271 43.67 -8.74 18.33
N THR A 272 43.43 -8.23 17.12
CA THR A 272 42.08 -8.05 16.56
C THR A 272 41.56 -9.43 16.15
N ASP A 273 40.24 -9.61 16.17
CA ASP A 273 39.58 -10.78 15.59
C ASP A 273 38.33 -10.32 14.83
N GLY A 274 37.80 -11.19 13.98
CA GLY A 274 36.61 -10.95 13.20
C GLY A 274 36.61 -11.70 11.89
N GLY A 275 35.82 -11.17 10.96
CA GLY A 275 35.73 -11.74 9.64
C GLY A 275 34.60 -11.14 8.84
N ALA A 276 34.39 -11.71 7.66
CA ALA A 276 33.45 -11.14 6.73
C ALA A 276 32.72 -12.18 5.89
N LEU A 277 31.43 -11.90 5.67
CA LEU A 277 30.61 -12.54 4.67
C LEU A 277 30.68 -11.73 3.38
N SER A 278 30.69 -12.40 2.23
CA SER A 278 30.61 -11.78 0.91
C SER A 278 29.61 -12.55 0.04
N GLY A 279 29.29 -12.01 -1.14
CA GLY A 279 28.28 -12.58 -2.03
C GLY A 279 26.85 -12.19 -1.65
N LEU A 280 26.67 -11.12 -0.87
CA LEU A 280 25.34 -10.55 -0.64
C LEU A 280 24.84 -9.93 -1.95
N LEU A 281 23.57 -10.18 -2.29
CA LEU A 281 22.97 -9.64 -3.52
C LEU A 281 22.74 -8.13 -3.40
N SER A 282 23.14 -7.39 -4.43
CA SER A 282 22.91 -5.94 -4.56
C SER A 282 22.83 -5.58 -6.05
N PRO A 283 21.63 -5.28 -6.60
CA PRO A 283 20.34 -5.25 -5.90
C PRO A 283 19.88 -6.65 -5.44
N GLY A 284 19.04 -6.68 -4.41
CA GLY A 284 18.44 -7.91 -3.88
C GLY A 284 17.71 -7.69 -2.56
N ALA A 285 16.60 -8.42 -2.35
CA ALA A 285 15.84 -8.40 -1.10
C ALA A 285 16.33 -9.51 -0.17
N TRP A 286 16.79 -9.13 1.01
CA TRP A 286 17.18 -10.07 2.05
C TRP A 286 17.11 -9.40 3.41
N VAL A 287 17.02 -10.23 4.45
CA VAL A 287 17.02 -9.78 5.85
C VAL A 287 18.03 -10.63 6.59
N ILE A 288 19.04 -9.97 7.17
CA ILE A 288 20.04 -10.63 8.00
C ILE A 288 19.84 -10.21 9.45
N ASP A 289 19.62 -11.20 10.31
CA ASP A 289 19.59 -11.01 11.76
C ASP A 289 20.96 -11.34 12.34
N VAL A 290 21.57 -10.36 13.00
CA VAL A 290 22.84 -10.49 13.71
C VAL A 290 22.58 -10.54 15.20
N VAL A 291 22.81 -11.71 15.80
CA VAL A 291 22.60 -11.96 17.22
C VAL A 291 23.96 -11.91 17.93
N PRO A 292 24.21 -10.88 18.77
CA PRO A 292 25.47 -10.76 19.49
C PRO A 292 25.49 -11.57 20.78
N SER A 293 26.68 -12.00 21.19
CA SER A 293 26.98 -12.52 22.52
C SER A 293 28.39 -12.09 22.93
N PHE A 294 28.47 -11.01 23.70
CA PHE A 294 29.74 -10.46 24.20
C PHE A 294 30.06 -11.05 25.57
N LEU A 295 30.90 -12.08 25.61
CA LEU A 295 31.17 -12.86 26.82
C LEU A 295 32.24 -12.21 27.70
N GLN A 296 33.24 -11.55 27.07
CA GLN A 296 34.34 -10.89 27.77
C GLN A 296 34.94 -9.78 26.90
N GLY A 297 35.44 -8.71 27.55
CA GLY A 297 36.39 -7.76 26.95
C GLY A 297 35.86 -6.77 25.90
N ILE A 298 34.58 -6.87 25.51
CA ILE A 298 33.88 -5.92 24.62
C ILE A 298 32.78 -5.17 25.38
N ASP A 299 32.88 -3.85 25.42
CA ASP A 299 31.96 -2.95 26.11
C ASP A 299 31.11 -2.07 25.19
N ARG A 300 31.49 -1.96 23.91
CA ARG A 300 30.74 -1.23 22.87
C ARG A 300 30.44 -2.14 21.69
N TRP A 301 29.26 -1.96 21.11
CA TRP A 301 28.91 -2.54 19.82
C TRP A 301 28.31 -1.44 18.96
N GLU A 302 28.83 -1.31 17.75
CA GLU A 302 28.58 -0.14 16.91
C GLU A 302 28.43 -0.55 15.45
N TRP A 303 27.57 0.18 14.73
CA TRP A 303 27.51 0.14 13.28
C TRP A 303 28.40 1.25 12.71
N VAL A 304 29.24 0.91 11.73
CA VAL A 304 30.01 1.90 10.96
C VAL A 304 29.26 2.21 9.68
N ASP A 305 28.82 3.45 9.54
CA ASP A 305 28.09 3.89 8.36
C ASP A 305 29.03 4.42 7.28
N GLY A 306 28.67 4.20 6.01
CA GLY A 306 29.42 4.71 4.85
C GLY A 306 29.55 6.24 4.82
N SER A 307 28.65 6.98 5.49
CA SER A 307 28.75 8.44 5.67
C SER A 307 29.88 8.87 6.62
N GLY A 308 30.48 7.94 7.37
CA GLY A 308 31.43 8.21 8.44
C GLY A 308 30.80 8.37 9.83
N GLU A 309 29.46 8.32 9.95
CA GLU A 309 28.78 8.23 11.24
C GLU A 309 29.02 6.85 11.90
N THR A 310 29.07 6.82 13.24
CA THR A 310 29.03 5.58 14.02
C THR A 310 27.74 5.53 14.83
N ILE A 311 26.97 4.45 14.70
CA ILE A 311 25.68 4.27 15.38
C ILE A 311 25.85 3.23 16.48
N VAL A 312 25.54 3.59 17.73
CA VAL A 312 25.64 2.67 18.87
C VAL A 312 24.52 1.62 18.82
N LEU A 313 24.90 0.35 18.97
CA LEU A 313 24.00 -0.80 19.01
C LEU A 313 23.86 -1.34 20.44
N ASP A 314 22.68 -1.88 20.75
CA ASP A 314 22.43 -2.59 21.99
C ASP A 314 23.09 -3.97 21.95
N ARG A 315 23.99 -4.23 22.90
CA ARG A 315 24.81 -5.46 23.00
C ARG A 315 24.03 -6.74 23.34
N THR A 316 22.75 -6.63 23.65
CA THR A 316 21.91 -7.73 24.16
C THR A 316 20.77 -8.10 23.22
N THR A 317 20.54 -7.30 22.16
CA THR A 317 19.42 -7.49 21.24
C THR A 317 19.91 -7.68 19.81
N THR A 318 19.10 -8.35 19.00
CA THR A 318 19.40 -8.60 17.58
C THR A 318 19.45 -7.30 16.78
N ALA A 319 20.53 -7.07 16.04
CA ALA A 319 20.57 -6.07 14.98
C ALA A 319 20.09 -6.71 13.67
N ARG A 320 19.10 -6.10 13.02
CA ARG A 320 18.51 -6.59 11.77
C ARG A 320 18.89 -5.66 10.63
N ILE A 321 19.45 -6.22 9.57
CA ILE A 321 19.80 -5.51 8.34
C ILE A 321 18.80 -5.93 7.27
N VAL A 322 18.09 -4.97 6.70
CA VAL A 322 17.13 -5.19 5.62
C VAL A 322 17.67 -4.59 4.35
N ALA A 323 17.88 -5.41 3.33
CA ALA A 323 18.09 -4.96 1.96
C ALA A 323 16.79 -5.06 1.17
N ARG A 324 16.53 -4.07 0.32
CA ARG A 324 15.31 -4.00 -0.50
C ARG A 324 15.67 -4.18 -1.97
N ASP A 325 14.90 -5.03 -2.66
CA ASP A 325 15.05 -5.31 -4.09
C ASP A 325 14.30 -4.30 -4.98
N VAL A 326 13.38 -3.55 -4.37
CA VAL A 326 12.58 -2.61 -5.13
C VAL A 326 13.39 -1.31 -5.21
N PRO A 327 13.73 -0.81 -6.42
CA PRO A 327 13.98 0.61 -6.56
C PRO A 327 12.72 1.30 -6.05
N SER A 328 12.87 2.48 -5.46
CA SER A 328 11.76 3.29 -4.97
C SER A 328 10.87 3.76 -6.13
N ALA A 329 10.27 2.85 -6.90
CA ALA A 329 9.80 3.05 -8.27
C ALA A 329 8.96 4.31 -8.46
N CYS A 330 8.31 4.74 -7.38
CA CYS A 330 7.87 6.11 -7.20
C CYS A 330 8.19 6.62 -5.78
N ARG A 331 8.68 7.85 -5.67
CA ARG A 331 8.90 8.56 -4.39
C ARG A 331 7.59 9.00 -3.76
N LEU A 332 7.62 9.37 -2.48
CA LEU A 332 6.43 9.91 -1.78
C LEU A 332 5.93 11.24 -2.35
N ASP A 333 6.75 11.95 -3.12
CA ASP A 333 6.42 13.17 -3.84
C ASP A 333 6.13 12.96 -5.35
N CYS A 334 5.99 11.69 -5.76
CA CYS A 334 5.70 11.27 -7.13
C CYS A 334 6.75 11.68 -8.18
N THR A 335 7.99 11.89 -7.72
CA THR A 335 9.17 11.90 -8.56
C THR A 335 9.72 10.48 -8.77
N ILE A 336 10.42 10.29 -9.89
CA ILE A 336 11.17 9.07 -10.14
C ILE A 336 12.48 9.16 -9.35
N PRO A 337 12.90 8.10 -8.63
CA PRO A 337 14.19 8.08 -7.97
C PRO A 337 15.32 8.39 -8.93
N ALA A 338 16.26 9.20 -8.47
CA ALA A 338 17.35 9.65 -9.31
C ALA A 338 18.60 9.89 -8.47
N CYS A 339 19.73 9.61 -9.10
CA CYS A 339 21.04 9.94 -8.57
C CYS A 339 21.10 11.41 -8.09
N GLY A 340 21.58 11.59 -6.88
CA GLY A 340 21.75 12.88 -6.24
C GLY A 340 20.52 13.36 -5.46
N ASP A 341 19.58 12.47 -5.12
CA ASP A 341 18.40 12.83 -4.33
C ASP A 341 18.54 12.51 -2.83
N LYS A 342 19.73 12.07 -2.41
CA LYS A 342 20.14 11.71 -1.03
C LYS A 342 19.56 10.41 -0.51
N ILE A 343 18.92 9.63 -1.36
CA ILE A 343 18.42 8.32 -0.97
C ILE A 343 19.12 7.29 -1.85
N LEU A 344 19.99 6.49 -1.23
CA LEU A 344 20.66 5.41 -1.94
C LEU A 344 19.62 4.40 -2.45
N ASP A 345 19.34 4.41 -3.75
CA ASP A 345 18.37 3.52 -4.37
C ASP A 345 18.94 2.17 -4.79
N ALA A 346 18.04 1.24 -5.08
CA ALA A 346 18.43 -0.03 -5.67
C ALA A 346 19.08 0.19 -7.04
N GLY A 347 20.34 -0.21 -7.17
CA GLY A 347 21.15 -0.05 -8.39
C GLY A 347 22.17 1.07 -8.30
N GLU A 348 22.06 1.95 -7.31
CA GLU A 348 23.06 2.98 -7.04
C GLU A 348 24.18 2.44 -6.15
N VAL A 349 25.40 2.87 -6.47
CA VAL A 349 26.63 2.57 -5.75
C VAL A 349 26.86 3.56 -4.61
N CYS A 350 26.45 4.82 -4.81
CA CYS A 350 26.50 5.93 -3.86
C CYS A 350 25.39 6.94 -4.22
N ASP A 351 25.10 7.88 -3.32
CA ASP A 351 24.31 9.08 -3.60
C ASP A 351 24.77 10.15 -2.59
N ASP A 352 25.35 11.25 -3.06
CA ASP A 352 25.84 12.35 -2.22
C ASP A 352 24.93 13.59 -2.24
N GLY A 353 23.74 13.46 -2.84
CA GLY A 353 22.76 14.52 -2.95
C GLY A 353 22.98 15.48 -4.11
N ASN A 354 23.83 15.12 -5.08
CA ASN A 354 23.96 15.84 -6.34
C ASN A 354 24.49 14.95 -7.49
N VAL A 355 24.72 15.54 -8.68
CA VAL A 355 25.21 14.85 -9.90
C VAL A 355 26.48 15.50 -10.45
N VAL A 356 27.33 16.02 -9.58
CA VAL A 356 28.64 16.59 -9.93
C VAL A 356 29.67 15.48 -9.82
N ASP A 357 30.51 15.31 -10.84
CA ASP A 357 31.63 14.36 -10.73
C ASP A 357 32.71 14.90 -9.78
N LEU A 358 33.43 13.99 -9.13
CA LEU A 358 34.62 14.17 -8.31
C LEU A 358 34.39 14.87 -6.96
N ASP A 359 33.17 14.85 -6.42
CA ASP A 359 32.85 15.41 -5.09
C ASP A 359 32.36 14.37 -4.05
N GLY A 360 32.29 13.10 -4.43
CA GLY A 360 32.04 11.97 -3.53
C GLY A 360 31.36 10.80 -4.23
N CYS A 361 30.50 11.10 -5.19
CA CYS A 361 29.80 10.13 -6.02
C CYS A 361 29.86 10.57 -7.49
N ALA A 362 30.01 9.62 -8.41
CA ALA A 362 29.93 9.92 -9.84
C ALA A 362 28.52 10.44 -10.18
N ALA A 363 28.42 11.28 -11.22
CA ALA A 363 27.15 11.88 -11.63
C ALA A 363 26.05 10.89 -12.05
N ASP A 364 26.40 9.62 -12.28
CA ASP A 364 25.45 8.55 -12.59
C ASP A 364 25.18 7.59 -11.40
N CYS A 365 25.78 7.88 -10.25
CA CYS A 365 25.71 7.09 -9.02
C CYS A 365 26.16 5.63 -9.20
N ARG A 366 26.93 5.30 -10.25
CA ARG A 366 27.43 3.93 -10.50
C ARG A 366 28.83 3.69 -9.96
N SER A 367 29.49 4.72 -9.45
CA SER A 367 30.79 4.62 -8.79
C SER A 367 30.99 5.79 -7.83
N THR A 368 31.81 5.59 -6.80
CA THR A 368 32.40 6.72 -6.06
C THR A 368 33.63 7.22 -6.81
N ASP A 369 33.88 8.52 -6.80
CA ASP A 369 35.01 9.15 -7.48
C ASP A 369 36.33 9.20 -6.69
#